data_AF-F1LE66-F1
#
_entry.id   AF-F1LE66-F1
#
_cell.length_a   1.000
_cell.length_b   1.000
_cell.length_c   1.000
_cell.angle_alpha   90.00
_cell.angle_beta   90.00
_cell.angle_gamma   90.00
#
_symmetry.space_group_name_H-M   'P 1'
#
loop_
_entity.id
_entity.type
_entity.pdbx_description
1 polymer ?
#
loop_
_entity_poly.entity_id
_entity_poly.type
_entity_poly.pdbx_seq_one_letter_code
_entity_poly.pdbx_strand_id
1 'polypeptide(L)'
;MKFLCKEFWTAAFGKQVDNLRTNHQGVYVVQDNKFFTISNFAEGKQYLEESAIYVAFPCGVVRGALSNIGIPSLVTSSIESLPAVKFHVHVQQKP
;
A
#
# COMPACT_ATOMS: atom_id res chain seq x y z
N MET A 1 9.42 3.49 8.41
CA MET A 1 8.29 2.60 8.04
C MET A 1 7.31 2.32 9.18
N LYS A 2 7.75 2.25 10.46
CA LYS A 2 6.84 2.04 11.61
C LYS A 2 5.68 3.05 11.69
N PHE A 3 5.97 4.34 11.48
CA PHE A 3 4.95 5.40 11.37
C PHE A 3 3.89 5.05 10.31
N LEU A 4 4.33 4.67 9.11
CA LEU A 4 3.43 4.33 8.01
C LEU A 4 2.49 3.18 8.41
N CYS A 5 3.03 2.09 8.97
CA CYS A 5 2.26 0.87 9.21
C CYS A 5 1.32 0.94 10.43
N LYS A 6 1.63 1.79 11.42
CA LYS A 6 0.88 1.86 12.68
C LYS A 6 0.01 3.10 12.76
N GLU A 7 0.63 4.27 12.66
CA GLU A 7 -0.06 5.55 12.91
C GLU A 7 -0.80 5.99 11.65
N PHE A 8 -0.07 6.09 10.54
CA PHE A 8 -0.65 6.56 9.28
C PHE A 8 -1.71 5.61 8.73
N TRP A 9 -1.44 4.30 8.65
CA TRP A 9 -2.42 3.33 8.12
C TRP A 9 -3.72 3.35 8.92
N THR A 10 -3.62 3.41 10.25
CA THR A 10 -4.80 3.48 11.13
C THR A 10 -5.57 4.77 10.92
N ALA A 11 -4.88 5.91 10.82
CA ALA A 11 -5.52 7.21 10.60
C ALA A 11 -6.17 7.34 9.21
N ALA A 12 -5.50 6.84 8.16
CA ALA A 12 -5.94 6.99 6.78
C ALA A 12 -6.97 5.91 6.36
N PHE A 13 -6.85 4.69 6.90
CA PHE A 13 -7.58 3.52 6.41
C PHE A 13 -8.29 2.73 7.52
N GLY A 14 -8.26 3.21 8.77
CA GLY A 14 -9.06 2.67 9.88
C GLY A 14 -8.54 1.36 10.49
N LYS A 15 -7.37 0.87 10.07
CA LYS A 15 -6.73 -0.33 10.62
C LYS A 15 -5.21 -0.26 10.56
N GLN A 16 -4.53 -1.15 11.29
CA GLN A 16 -3.10 -1.37 11.10
C GLN A 16 -2.86 -2.25 9.86
N VAL A 17 -1.65 -2.16 9.31
CA VAL A 17 -1.18 -3.04 8.22
C VAL A 17 -1.13 -4.49 8.71
N ASP A 18 -1.53 -5.44 7.85
CA ASP A 18 -1.52 -6.87 8.20
C ASP A 18 -0.11 -7.48 8.10
N ASN A 19 0.67 -7.10 7.09
CA ASN A 19 2.03 -7.59 6.92
C ASN A 19 2.96 -6.51 6.32
N LEU A 20 4.19 -6.43 6.84
CA LEU A 20 5.26 -5.62 6.30
C LEU A 20 6.44 -6.53 5.96
N ARG A 21 6.92 -6.46 4.72
CA ARG A 21 8.18 -7.09 4.28
C ARG A 21 9.16 -6.02 3.83
N THR A 22 10.46 -6.28 3.97
CA THR A 22 11.52 -5.42 3.45
C THR A 22 12.72 -6.25 3.03
N ASN A 23 13.49 -5.76 2.06
CA ASN A 23 14.81 -6.31 1.73
C ASN A 23 15.95 -5.61 2.48
N HIS A 24 15.65 -4.72 3.44
CA HIS A 24 16.63 -3.89 4.16
C HIS A 24 17.46 -2.93 3.28
N GLN A 25 17.13 -2.80 1.99
CA GLN A 25 17.81 -1.96 1.01
C GLN A 25 16.87 -0.89 0.42
N GLY A 26 15.86 -0.48 1.19
CA GLY A 26 14.93 0.58 0.78
C GLY A 26 13.69 0.10 0.01
N VAL A 27 13.51 -1.22 -0.18
CA VAL A 27 12.27 -1.78 -0.73
C VAL A 27 11.42 -2.35 0.39
N TYR A 28 10.14 -1.98 0.40
CA TYR A 28 9.15 -2.43 1.36
C TYR A 28 7.89 -2.89 0.65
N VAL A 29 7.24 -3.91 1.20
CA VAL A 29 5.92 -4.37 0.77
C VAL A 29 4.98 -4.29 1.95
N VAL A 30 3.99 -3.40 1.85
CA VAL A 30 2.94 -3.18 2.85
C VAL A 30 1.69 -3.90 2.35
N GLN A 31 1.23 -4.92 3.07
CA GLN A 31 0.09 -5.73 2.67
C GLN A 31 -1.12 -5.45 3.58
N ASP A 32 -2.25 -5.21 2.94
CA ASP A 32 -3.57 -5.17 3.57
C ASP A 32 -4.46 -6.25 2.95
N ASN A 33 -4.90 -7.20 3.75
CA ASN A 33 -5.64 -8.39 3.31
C ASN A 33 -7.09 -8.08 2.94
N LYS A 34 -7.63 -6.94 3.40
CA LYS A 34 -9.03 -6.55 3.16
C LYS A 34 -9.12 -5.05 2.99
N PHE A 35 -8.44 -4.57 1.95
CA PHE A 35 -8.30 -3.13 1.74
C PHE A 35 -9.64 -2.49 1.34
N PHE A 36 -10.01 -1.42 2.04
CA PHE A 36 -11.40 -0.90 2.04
C PHE A 36 -11.93 -0.47 0.66
N THR A 37 -11.05 -0.03 -0.27
CA THR A 37 -11.51 0.41 -1.60
C THR A 37 -11.96 -0.74 -2.49
N ILE A 38 -11.51 -1.97 -2.20
CA ILE A 38 -11.84 -3.16 -2.99
C ILE A 38 -12.48 -4.28 -2.15
N SER A 39 -12.76 -4.04 -0.86
CA SER A 39 -13.29 -5.06 0.06
C SER A 39 -14.70 -5.54 -0.28
N ASN A 40 -15.42 -4.82 -1.14
CA ASN A 40 -16.77 -5.16 -1.57
C ASN A 40 -16.81 -5.93 -2.90
N PHE A 41 -15.68 -6.10 -3.58
CA PHE A 41 -15.60 -7.03 -4.71
C PHE A 41 -15.70 -8.46 -4.21
N ALA A 42 -16.27 -9.35 -5.04
CA ALA A 42 -16.23 -10.78 -4.74
C ALA A 42 -14.77 -11.27 -4.66
N GLU A 43 -14.50 -12.17 -3.72
CA GLU A 43 -13.17 -12.75 -3.53
C GLU A 43 -12.74 -13.54 -4.77
N GLY A 44 -11.43 -13.54 -5.06
CA GLY A 44 -10.87 -14.23 -6.21
C GLY A 44 -10.23 -13.31 -7.25
N LYS A 45 -10.23 -13.73 -8.51
CA LYS A 45 -9.46 -13.10 -9.59
C LYS A 45 -10.30 -12.48 -10.70
N GLN A 46 -11.62 -12.64 -10.65
CA GLN A 46 -12.54 -12.24 -11.71
C GLN A 46 -12.59 -10.73 -11.98
N TYR A 47 -12.18 -9.87 -11.03
CA TYR A 47 -12.23 -8.41 -11.16
C TYR A 47 -10.87 -7.73 -10.97
N LEU A 48 -9.75 -8.43 -11.22
CA LEU A 48 -8.41 -7.87 -10.97
C LEU A 48 -8.15 -6.63 -11.82
N GLU A 49 -8.59 -6.62 -13.08
CA GLU A 49 -8.38 -5.50 -13.99
C GLU A 49 -9.24 -4.28 -13.59
N GLU A 50 -10.51 -4.51 -13.32
CA GLU A 50 -11.48 -3.48 -12.95
C GLU A 50 -11.21 -2.89 -11.57
N SER A 51 -10.71 -3.70 -10.63
CA SER A 51 -10.41 -3.25 -9.27
C SER A 51 -9.12 -2.42 -9.18
N ALA A 52 -8.20 -2.54 -10.15
CA ALA A 52 -6.89 -1.91 -10.09
C ALA A 52 -6.94 -0.36 -10.00
N ILE A 53 -7.96 0.26 -10.60
CA ILE A 53 -8.11 1.73 -10.56
C ILE A 53 -8.40 2.25 -9.13
N TYR A 54 -9.04 1.43 -8.30
CA TYR A 54 -9.44 1.80 -6.94
C TYR A 54 -8.28 1.84 -5.93
N VAL A 55 -7.10 1.35 -6.31
CA VAL A 55 -5.88 1.40 -5.48
C VAL A 55 -4.92 2.51 -5.92
N ALA A 56 -5.17 3.19 -7.05
CA ALA A 56 -4.33 4.27 -7.56
C ALA A 56 -4.28 5.48 -6.61
N PHE A 57 -5.44 5.94 -6.11
CA PHE A 57 -5.50 7.04 -5.16
C PHE A 57 -4.82 6.69 -3.81
N PRO A 58 -5.10 5.54 -3.17
CA PRO A 58 -4.35 5.06 -2.01
C PRO A 58 -2.83 5.00 -2.21
N CYS A 59 -2.35 4.56 -3.37
CA CYS A 59 -0.91 4.61 -3.71
C CYS A 59 -0.36 6.04 -3.65
N GLY A 60 -1.07 7.00 -4.24
CA GLY A 60 -0.72 8.41 -4.18
C GLY A 60 -0.72 8.98 -2.76
N VAL A 61 -1.68 8.59 -1.93
CA VAL A 61 -1.79 8.98 -0.52
C VAL A 61 -0.58 8.48 0.28
N VAL A 62 -0.19 7.22 0.13
CA VAL A 62 1.01 6.65 0.79
C VAL A 62 2.28 7.37 0.32
N ARG A 63 2.43 7.61 -0.99
CA ARG A 63 3.56 8.35 -1.56
C ARG A 63 3.65 9.76 -0.98
N GLY A 64 2.54 10.49 -0.95
CA GLY A 64 2.45 11.85 -0.42
C GLY A 64 2.81 11.92 1.06
N ALA A 65 2.31 10.97 1.86
CA ALA A 65 2.63 10.90 3.29
C ALA A 65 4.14 10.70 3.54
N LEU A 66 4.78 9.80 2.79
CA LEU A 66 6.23 9.58 2.87
C LEU A 66 7.01 10.81 2.42
N SER A 67 6.57 11.47 1.34
CA SER A 67 7.20 12.71 0.87
C SER A 67 7.10 13.84 1.89
N ASN A 68 5.98 13.96 2.61
CA ASN A 68 5.77 15.00 3.63
C ASN A 68 6.71 14.86 4.84
N ILE A 69 7.23 13.66 5.10
CA ILE A 69 8.20 13.40 6.17
C ILE A 69 9.64 13.28 5.65
N GLY A 70 9.90 13.75 4.42
CA GLY A 70 11.24 13.78 3.83
C GLY A 70 11.76 12.42 3.35
N ILE A 71 10.87 11.48 3.02
CA ILE A 71 11.20 10.17 2.44
C ILE A 71 10.64 10.09 1.00
N PRO A 72 11.36 10.63 0.00
CA PRO A 72 10.98 10.44 -1.40
C PRO A 72 10.91 8.96 -1.75
N SER A 73 9.82 8.55 -2.37
CA SER A 73 9.59 7.14 -2.72
C SER A 73 8.74 6.99 -3.97
N LEU A 74 8.96 5.90 -4.69
CA LEU A 74 8.02 5.37 -5.67
C LEU A 74 7.09 4.40 -4.95
N VAL A 75 5.78 4.56 -5.14
CA VAL A 75 4.76 3.66 -4.59
C VAL A 75 3.94 3.10 -5.74
N THR A 76 3.89 1.77 -5.82
CA THR A 76 3.03 1.03 -6.76
C THR A 76 2.17 0.03 -5.99
N SER A 77 1.15 -0.53 -6.64
CA SER A 77 0.26 -1.53 -6.04
C SER A 77 0.12 -2.76 -6.93
N SER A 78 -0.09 -3.92 -6.32
CA SER A 78 -0.48 -5.15 -6.99
C SER A 78 -1.58 -5.88 -6.24
N ILE A 79 -2.47 -6.53 -6.98
CA ILE A 79 -3.56 -7.35 -6.46
C ILE A 79 -3.40 -8.75 -7.06
N GLU A 80 -3.12 -9.76 -6.23
CA GLU A 80 -3.00 -11.17 -6.67
C GLU A 80 -4.34 -11.92 -6.55
N SER A 81 -5.11 -11.57 -5.53
CA SER A 81 -6.46 -12.06 -5.27
C SER A 81 -7.21 -11.03 -4.44
N LEU A 82 -8.44 -10.75 -4.80
CA LEU A 82 -9.32 -9.85 -4.07
C LEU A 82 -9.65 -10.44 -2.69
N PRO A 83 -9.74 -9.61 -1.63
CA PRO A 83 -9.57 -8.16 -1.59
C PRO A 83 -8.17 -7.70 -1.10
N ALA A 84 -7.14 -8.55 -1.22
CA ALA A 84 -5.82 -8.26 -0.69
C ALA A 84 -4.99 -7.37 -1.62
N VAL A 85 -4.44 -6.29 -1.07
CA VAL A 85 -3.59 -5.34 -1.80
C VAL A 85 -2.19 -5.35 -1.21
N LYS A 86 -1.18 -5.36 -2.08
CA LYS A 86 0.22 -5.11 -1.73
C LYS A 86 0.62 -3.75 -2.29
N PHE A 87 1.09 -2.87 -1.42
CA PHE A 87 1.71 -1.60 -1.77
C PHE A 87 3.23 -1.77 -1.72
N HIS A 88 3.87 -1.60 -2.87
CA HIS A 88 5.33 -1.66 -3.02
C HIS A 88 5.90 -0.28 -2.89
N VAL A 89 6.72 -0.06 -1.87
CA VAL A 89 7.35 1.22 -1.58
C VAL A 89 8.85 1.09 -1.82
N HIS A 90 9.34 1.85 -2.80
CA HIS A 90 10.75 1.95 -3.14
C HIS A 90 11.26 3.32 -2.70
N VAL A 91 12.01 3.35 -1.60
CA VAL A 91 12.63 4.57 -1.09
C VAL A 91 13.78 4.94 -2.01
N GLN A 92 13.79 6.18 -2.48
CA GLN A 92 14.91 6.69 -3.28
C GLN A 92 16.07 6.94 -2.33
N GLN A 93 17.22 6.33 -2.62
CA GLN A 93 18.45 6.66 -1.91
C GLN A 93 18.89 8.06 -2.35
N LYS A 94 19.32 8.89 -1.39
CA LYS A 94 19.97 10.15 -1.74
C LYS A 94 21.26 9.81 -2.51
N PRO A 95 21.55 10.51 -3.63
CA PRO A 95 22.80 10.32 -4.35
C PRO A 95 24.01 10.60 -3.48
#